data_AF-A0A314XFR0-F1
#
_entry.id   AF-A0A314XFR0-F1
#
_cell.length_a   1.000
_cell.length_b   1.000
_cell.length_c   1.000
_cell.angle_alpha   90.00
_cell.angle_beta   90.00
_cell.angle_gamma   90.00
#
_symmetry.space_group_name_H-M   'P 1'
#
loop_
_entity.id
_entity.type
_entity.pdbx_description
1 polymer ?
#
loop_
_entity_poly.entity_id
_entity_poly.type
_entity_poly.pdbx_seq_one_letter_code
_entity_poly.pdbx_strand_id
1 'polypeptide(L)'
;MGKVHGSLARAGKVRGQTPKVAKQDKKKKPRGRAHKRMQYNRRFVTAVVGFGKKRGPNSSENFIDDIFSFWLFASHKPFVTVPFSTTDNIAPILTTASLFHSLLIDSP
;
A
#
# COMPACT_ATOMS: atom_id res chain seq x y z
N MET A 1 -4.02 31.31 51.89
CA MET A 1 -3.33 30.10 51.42
C MET A 1 -4.37 28.99 51.26
N GLY A 2 -4.78 28.70 50.03
CA GLY A 2 -5.84 27.72 49.75
C GLY A 2 -5.35 26.28 49.88
N LYS A 3 -6.18 25.40 50.45
CA LYS A 3 -5.91 23.97 50.56
C LYS A 3 -5.89 23.36 49.16
N VAL A 4 -4.72 22.94 48.70
CA VAL A 4 -4.56 22.28 47.39
C VAL A 4 -5.15 20.87 47.47
N HIS A 5 -6.14 20.58 46.63
CA HIS A 5 -6.68 19.23 46.48
C HIS A 5 -6.00 18.49 45.32
N GLY A 6 -5.26 17.45 45.69
CA GLY A 6 -4.54 16.55 44.79
C GLY A 6 -3.42 15.84 45.54
N SER A 7 -3.49 14.52 45.65
CA SER A 7 -2.39 13.73 46.18
C SER A 7 -1.37 13.44 45.09
N LEU A 8 -0.08 13.52 45.42
CA LEU A 8 1.02 13.25 44.49
C LEU A 8 1.04 11.80 43.97
N ALA A 9 0.32 10.90 44.65
CA ALA A 9 0.25 9.47 44.36
C ALA A 9 -0.21 9.10 42.92
N ARG A 10 -0.85 10.03 42.21
CA ARG A 10 -1.32 9.81 40.82
C ARG A 10 -0.42 10.46 39.76
N ALA A 11 0.69 11.08 40.15
CA ALA A 11 1.61 11.69 39.21
C ALA A 11 2.20 10.63 38.26
N GLY A 12 2.19 10.91 36.96
CA GLY A 12 2.79 10.02 35.96
C GLY A 12 2.00 8.76 35.57
N LYS A 13 0.83 8.49 36.19
CA LYS A 13 0.00 7.29 35.92
C LYS A 13 -0.17 6.98 34.42
N VAL A 14 -0.56 7.99 33.63
CA VAL A 14 -0.85 7.82 32.20
C VAL A 14 0.40 7.53 31.37
N ARG A 15 1.55 8.11 31.73
CA ARG A 15 2.81 7.90 31.01
C ARG A 15 3.43 6.53 31.32
N GLY A 16 3.18 5.97 32.50
CA GLY A 16 3.59 4.60 32.85
C GLY A 16 2.65 3.53 32.29
N GLN A 17 1.36 3.84 32.13
CA GLN A 17 0.38 2.91 31.57
C GLN A 17 0.50 2.73 30.05
N THR A 18 0.97 3.74 29.32
CA THR A 18 1.09 3.64 27.86
C THR A 18 2.26 2.73 27.47
N PRO A 19 2.06 1.75 26.56
CA PRO A 19 3.14 0.85 26.14
C PRO A 19 4.26 1.66 25.50
N LYS A 20 5.50 1.38 25.91
CA LYS A 20 6.66 2.11 25.41
C LYS A 20 7.04 1.61 24.02
N VAL A 21 6.53 2.27 22.99
CA VAL A 21 6.90 1.96 21.60
C VAL A 21 8.27 2.56 21.27
N ALA A 22 9.21 1.72 20.83
CA ALA A 22 10.50 2.15 20.33
C ALA A 22 10.35 2.92 19.01
N LYS A 23 11.24 3.88 18.75
CA LYS A 23 11.23 4.61 17.49
C LYS A 23 11.71 3.66 16.39
N GLN A 24 10.94 3.56 15.32
CA GLN A 24 11.37 2.87 14.11
C GLN A 24 12.57 3.58 13.49
N ASP A 25 13.53 2.81 12.99
CA ASP A 25 14.66 3.34 12.23
C ASP A 25 14.16 3.89 10.89
N LYS A 26 14.44 5.18 10.66
CA LYS A 26 14.04 5.90 9.46
C LYS A 26 15.25 6.58 8.85
N LYS A 27 15.31 6.57 7.51
CA LYS A 27 16.34 7.30 6.76
C LYS A 27 16.34 8.78 7.18
N LYS A 28 17.54 9.34 7.35
CA LYS A 28 17.70 10.75 7.74
C LYS A 28 17.07 11.63 6.67
N LYS A 29 16.23 12.57 7.11
CA LYS A 29 15.73 13.62 6.21
C LYS A 29 16.91 14.53 5.84
N PRO A 30 17.09 14.89 4.56
CA PRO A 30 18.11 15.85 4.18
C PRO A 30 17.83 17.18 4.86
N ARG A 31 18.88 17.93 5.20
CA ARG A 31 18.80 19.20 5.94
C ARG A 31 19.09 20.39 5.02
N GLY A 32 18.73 21.60 5.47
CA GLY A 32 19.06 22.85 4.79
C GLY A 32 18.42 23.02 3.40
N ARG A 33 19.22 23.41 2.41
CA ARG A 33 18.77 23.73 1.05
C ARG A 33 18.08 22.56 0.36
N ALA A 34 18.61 21.35 0.52
CA ALA A 34 18.02 20.14 -0.06
C ALA A 34 16.60 19.88 0.48
N HIS A 35 16.37 20.12 1.77
CA HIS A 35 15.03 20.00 2.36
C HIS A 35 14.06 21.03 1.79
N LYS A 36 14.50 22.30 1.68
CA LYS A 36 13.68 23.39 1.13
C LYS A 36 13.30 23.11 -0.33
N ARG A 37 14.21 22.57 -1.14
CA ARG A 37 13.91 22.19 -2.53
C ARG A 37 12.82 21.12 -2.61
N MET A 38 12.92 20.06 -1.79
CA MET A 38 11.88 19.03 -1.74
C MET A 38 10.53 19.59 -1.28
N GLN A 39 10.49 20.48 -0.28
CA GLN A 39 9.25 21.10 0.17
C GLN A 39 8.61 21.97 -0.92
N TYR A 40 9.41 22.78 -1.62
CA TYR A 40 8.92 23.64 -2.70
C TYR A 40 8.32 22.81 -3.84
N ASN A 41 9.05 21.79 -4.30
CA ASN A 41 8.57 20.93 -5.39
C ASN A 41 7.23 20.26 -5.01
N ARG A 42 7.12 19.74 -3.77
CA ARG A 42 5.88 19.10 -3.28
C ARG A 42 4.70 20.06 -3.16
N ARG A 43 4.93 21.33 -2.80
CA ARG A 43 3.85 22.30 -2.54
C ARG A 43 3.38 23.04 -3.79
N PHE A 44 4.28 23.28 -4.74
CA PHE A 44 4.02 24.24 -5.82
C PHE A 44 4.23 23.67 -7.22
N VAL A 45 5.21 22.79 -7.42
CA VAL A 45 5.56 22.30 -8.77
C VAL A 45 4.79 21.04 -9.13
N THR A 46 4.72 20.08 -8.21
CA THR A 46 4.09 18.78 -8.43
C THR A 46 2.61 18.77 -8.06
N ALA A 47 2.16 19.70 -7.22
CA ALA A 47 0.77 19.78 -6.78
C ALA A 47 -0.13 20.38 -7.88
N VAL A 48 -0.81 19.53 -8.65
CA VAL A 48 -1.89 19.96 -9.55
C VAL A 48 -3.10 20.33 -8.68
N VAL A 49 -3.61 21.55 -8.84
CA VAL A 49 -4.82 21.98 -8.13
C VAL A 49 -6.02 21.30 -8.80
N GLY A 50 -6.40 20.13 -8.29
CA GLY A 50 -7.67 19.51 -8.65
C GLY A 50 -8.85 20.42 -8.33
N PHE A 51 -9.99 20.17 -8.98
CA PHE A 51 -11.21 20.94 -8.75
C PHE A 51 -11.72 20.70 -7.32
N GLY A 52 -12.01 21.78 -6.57
CA GLY A 52 -12.49 21.71 -5.19
C GLY A 52 -11.49 22.18 -4.14
N LYS A 53 -11.79 21.95 -2.85
CA LYS A 53 -10.97 22.39 -1.72
C LYS A 53 -9.67 21.58 -1.65
N LYS A 54 -8.52 22.27 -1.61
CA LYS A 54 -7.20 21.62 -1.49
C LYS A 54 -7.12 20.79 -0.20
N ARG A 55 -6.86 19.48 -0.34
CA ARG A 55 -6.60 18.59 0.80
C ARG A 55 -5.28 18.95 1.48
N GLY A 56 -5.25 18.79 2.81
CA GLY A 56 -4.09 19.15 3.62
C GLY A 56 -2.95 18.12 3.52
N PRO A 57 -1.68 18.51 3.72
CA PRO A 57 -0.51 17.62 3.58
C PRO A 57 -0.48 16.39 4.51
N ASN A 58 -1.30 16.40 5.56
CA ASN A 58 -1.44 15.30 6.52
C ASN A 58 -2.93 14.98 6.73
N SER A 59 -3.72 15.07 5.66
CA SER A 59 -5.10 14.56 5.67
C SER A 59 -5.04 13.05 5.52
N SER A 60 -5.23 12.31 6.61
CA SER A 60 -5.53 10.89 6.53
C SER A 60 -6.97 10.76 6.02
N GLU A 61 -7.16 10.15 4.85
CA GLU A 61 -8.48 9.64 4.50
C GLU A 61 -8.85 8.54 5.49
N ASN A 62 -10.12 8.52 5.88
CA ASN A 62 -10.61 7.53 6.81
C ASN A 62 -10.52 6.17 6.11
N PHE A 63 -10.09 5.15 6.86
CA PHE A 63 -9.93 3.74 6.48
C PHE A 63 -11.01 3.13 5.57
N ILE A 64 -12.19 3.74 5.48
CA ILE A 64 -13.33 3.32 4.65
C ILE A 64 -13.08 3.58 3.15
N ASP A 65 -12.38 4.65 2.77
CA ASP A 65 -12.12 5.00 1.36
C ASP A 65 -11.09 4.05 0.69
N ASP A 66 -10.17 3.50 1.51
CA ASP A 66 -9.12 2.56 1.09
C ASP A 66 -9.71 1.16 0.83
N ILE A 67 -10.69 0.73 1.63
CA ILE A 67 -11.40 -0.55 1.46
C ILE A 67 -12.25 -0.54 0.18
N PHE A 68 -12.93 0.57 -0.10
CA PHE A 68 -13.76 0.69 -1.30
C PHE A 68 -12.90 0.70 -2.58
N SER A 69 -11.75 1.37 -2.56
CA SER A 69 -10.79 1.38 -3.67
C SER A 69 -10.13 0.01 -3.88
N PHE A 70 -9.76 -0.69 -2.81
CA PHE A 70 -9.20 -2.05 -2.88
C PHE A 70 -10.21 -3.06 -3.44
N TRP A 71 -11.48 -2.98 -3.02
CA TRP A 71 -12.54 -3.86 -3.53
C TRP A 71 -12.88 -3.59 -5.00
N LEU A 72 -12.91 -2.31 -5.41
CA LEU A 72 -13.13 -1.93 -6.81
C LEU A 72 -11.98 -2.42 -7.72
N PHE A 73 -10.73 -2.32 -7.27
CA PHE A 73 -9.57 -2.84 -8.00
C PHE A 73 -9.55 -4.37 -8.08
N ALA A 74 -9.94 -5.07 -7.02
CA ALA A 74 -10.00 -6.54 -6.98
C ALA A 74 -11.17 -7.12 -7.81
N SER A 75 -12.19 -6.33 -8.12
CA SER A 75 -13.38 -6.76 -8.88
C SER A 75 -13.19 -6.68 -10.40
N HIS A 76 -12.09 -6.11 -10.88
CA HIS A 76 -11.76 -6.04 -12.31
C HIS A 76 -10.60 -7.00 -12.60
N LYS A 77 -10.93 -8.28 -12.77
CA LYS A 77 -9.98 -9.26 -13.32
C LYS A 77 -9.53 -8.77 -14.70
N PRO A 78 -8.23 -8.72 -15.01
CA PRO A 78 -7.80 -8.48 -16.39
C PRO A 78 -8.23 -9.69 -17.22
N PHE A 79 -9.20 -9.47 -18.10
CA PHE A 79 -9.46 -10.38 -19.22
C PHE A 79 -8.16 -10.38 -20.06
N VAL A 80 -7.39 -11.45 -19.92
CA VAL A 80 -6.11 -11.63 -20.60
C VAL A 80 -6.41 -11.70 -22.09
N THR A 81 -6.13 -10.63 -22.83
CA THR A 81 -6.06 -10.69 -24.28
C THR A 81 -4.68 -11.24 -24.65
N VAL A 82 -4.64 -12.53 -24.93
CA VAL A 82 -3.50 -13.17 -25.61
C VAL A 82 -3.32 -12.54 -26.99
N PRO A 83 -2.12 -12.06 -27.36
CA PRO A 83 -1.87 -11.54 -28.70
C PRO A 83 -1.81 -12.70 -29.70
N PHE A 84 -2.70 -12.66 -30.70
CA PHE A 84 -2.61 -13.47 -31.91
C PHE A 84 -1.54 -12.84 -32.82
N SER A 85 -0.39 -13.49 -32.95
CA SER A 85 0.60 -13.17 -33.98
C SER A 85 0.84 -14.39 -34.85
N THR A 86 0.31 -14.35 -36.07
CA THR A 86 0.68 -15.25 -37.16
C THR A 86 2.04 -14.82 -37.70
N THR A 87 3.03 -15.71 -37.65
CA THR A 87 3.88 -16.14 -38.79
C THR A 87 5.02 -17.04 -38.29
N ASP A 88 5.08 -18.21 -38.91
CA ASP A 88 6.27 -18.89 -39.41
C ASP A 88 7.16 -19.75 -38.48
N ASN A 89 6.90 -21.07 -38.61
CA ASN A 89 7.87 -22.15 -38.80
C ASN A 89 8.77 -22.59 -37.63
N ILE A 90 8.28 -23.51 -36.79
CA ILE A 90 9.08 -24.66 -36.28
C ILE A 90 8.16 -25.89 -36.12
N ALA A 91 8.27 -26.87 -37.01
CA ALA A 91 7.75 -28.23 -36.86
C ALA A 91 8.67 -29.08 -35.96
N PRO A 92 8.35 -30.34 -35.57
CA PRO A 92 7.10 -30.89 -35.05
C PRO A 92 7.36 -31.58 -33.69
N ILE A 93 6.67 -31.20 -32.61
CA ILE A 93 6.63 -32.02 -31.37
C ILE A 93 5.19 -32.46 -31.11
N LEU A 94 4.54 -32.93 -32.18
CA LEU A 94 3.27 -33.65 -32.15
C LEU A 94 3.55 -35.15 -32.17
N THR A 95 4.21 -35.69 -31.13
CA THR A 95 4.45 -37.14 -31.05
C THR A 95 4.62 -37.73 -29.65
N THR A 96 4.23 -37.03 -28.58
CA THR A 96 4.26 -37.62 -27.22
C THR A 96 3.00 -37.40 -26.39
N ALA A 97 2.05 -36.58 -26.86
CA ALA A 97 0.78 -36.33 -26.17
C ALA A 97 -0.28 -37.43 -26.39
N SER A 98 -0.03 -38.45 -27.22
CA SER A 98 -1.00 -39.51 -27.55
C SER A 98 -0.83 -40.82 -26.77
N LEU A 99 0.11 -40.92 -25.81
CA LEU A 99 0.39 -42.17 -25.08
C LEU A 99 0.32 -42.09 -23.55
N PHE A 100 -0.10 -40.97 -22.96
CA PHE A 100 -0.15 -40.83 -21.50
C PHE A 100 -1.53 -40.48 -20.90
N HIS A 101 -2.57 -40.40 -21.73
CA HIS A 101 -3.94 -40.12 -21.26
C HIS A 101 -4.92 -41.29 -21.45
N SER A 102 -4.40 -42.48 -21.75
CA SER A 102 -5.17 -43.73 -21.90
C SER A 102 -4.89 -44.76 -20.79
N LEU A 103 -4.31 -44.35 -19.65
CA LEU A 103 -3.85 -45.28 -18.62
C LEU A 103 -4.17 -44.91 -17.17
N LEU A 104 -5.15 -44.05 -16.89
CA LEU A 104 -5.61 -43.85 -15.50
C LEU A 104 -7.12 -43.58 -15.40
N ILE A 105 -7.90 -44.30 -16.19
CA ILE A 105 -9.31 -44.61 -15.92
C ILE A 105 -9.38 -46.14 -15.95
N ASP A 106 -10.11 -46.71 -15.00
CA ASP A 106 -10.32 -48.13 -14.70
C ASP A 106 -9.32 -48.80 -13.76
N SER A 107 -9.66 -48.78 -12.47
CA SER A 107 -9.72 -49.97 -11.62
C SER A 107 -10.41 -49.64 -10.28
N PRO A 108 -11.07 -50.63 -9.65
CA PRO A 108 -12.45 -50.57 -9.15
C PRO A 108 -12.71 -49.82 -7.84
#